data_AF-A0A1E5H6V5-F1
#
_entry.id   AF-A0A1E5H6V5-F1
#
_cell.length_a   1.000
_cell.length_b   1.000
_cell.length_c   1.000
_cell.angle_alpha   90.00
_cell.angle_beta   90.00
_cell.angle_gamma   90.00
#
_symmetry.space_group_name_H-M   'P 1'
#
loop_
_entity.id
_entity.type
_entity.pdbx_description
1 polymer ?
#
loop_
_entity_poly.entity_id
_entity_poly.type
_entity_poly.pdbx_seq_one_letter_code
_entity_poly.pdbx_strand_id
1 'polypeptide(L)'
;MERLKTINLLLAFFIEIGAVLVLGYWGFTVKTDSWIRIFLGITAPVLMMGIWAIWCAPKSRYRLKGLRLFLLKAFIFILVACCLVNMGKIVVAALFTLLVVLNLSVSAYKHTL
;
A
#
# COMPACT_ATOMS: atom_id res chain seq x y z
N MET A 1 -3.43 26.39 0.94
CA MET A 1 -4.02 25.13 1.47
C MET A 1 -4.04 23.99 0.44
N GLU A 2 -4.31 24.28 -0.83
CA GLU A 2 -4.36 23.29 -1.94
C GLU A 2 -3.03 22.54 -2.21
N ARG A 3 -1.89 23.25 -2.21
CA ARG A 3 -0.58 22.64 -2.53
C ARG A 3 -0.21 21.45 -1.65
N LEU A 4 -0.44 21.54 -0.34
CA LEU A 4 -0.18 20.44 0.61
C LEU A 4 -1.08 19.22 0.33
N LYS A 5 -2.31 19.44 -0.13
CA LYS A 5 -3.24 18.36 -0.48
C LYS A 5 -2.79 17.64 -1.74
N THR A 6 -2.37 18.39 -2.76
CA THR A 6 -1.82 17.82 -4.00
C THR A 6 -0.55 17.01 -3.76
N ILE A 7 0.38 17.55 -2.95
CA ILE A 7 1.61 16.83 -2.58
C ILE A 7 1.27 15.53 -1.83
N ASN A 8 0.31 15.55 -0.91
CA ASN A 8 -0.09 14.35 -0.19
C ASN A 8 -0.76 13.30 -1.09
N LEU A 9 -1.57 13.73 -2.07
CA LEU A 9 -2.16 12.84 -3.07
C LEU A 9 -1.10 12.22 -3.98
N LEU A 10 -0.13 13.03 -4.42
CA LEU A 10 1.00 12.56 -5.22
C LEU A 10 1.81 11.53 -4.42
N LEU A 11 2.13 11.84 -3.17
CA LEU A 11 2.84 10.93 -2.26
C LEU A 11 2.06 9.63 -2.06
N ALA A 12 0.74 9.70 -1.80
CA ALA A 12 -0.12 8.53 -1.68
C ALA A 12 -0.06 7.66 -2.94
N PHE A 13 -0.08 8.28 -4.12
CA PHE A 13 0.00 7.57 -5.40
C PHE A 13 1.34 6.84 -5.59
N PHE A 14 2.46 7.49 -5.25
CA PHE A 14 3.77 6.85 -5.29
C PHE A 14 3.87 5.66 -4.31
N ILE A 15 3.30 5.81 -3.11
CA ILE A 15 3.24 4.73 -2.11
C ILE A 15 2.39 3.57 -2.64
N GLU A 16 1.23 3.85 -3.25
CA GLU A 16 0.34 2.84 -3.83
C GLU A 16 1.06 2.04 -4.94
N ILE A 17 1.71 2.72 -5.88
CA ILE A 17 2.49 2.06 -6.94
C ILE A 17 3.63 1.23 -6.33
N GLY A 18 4.37 1.81 -5.37
CA GLY A 18 5.45 1.13 -4.67
C GLY A 18 4.97 -0.16 -3.99
N ALA A 19 3.80 -0.11 -3.33
CA ALA A 19 3.20 -1.27 -2.69
C ALA A 19 2.85 -2.39 -3.68
N VAL A 20 2.26 -2.05 -4.84
CA VAL A 20 1.96 -3.04 -5.90
C VAL A 20 3.24 -3.70 -6.40
N LEU A 21 4.28 -2.90 -6.70
CA LEU A 21 5.56 -3.41 -7.19
C LEU A 21 6.27 -4.29 -6.16
N VAL A 22 6.26 -3.89 -4.90
CA VAL A 22 6.84 -4.66 -3.79
C VAL A 22 6.13 -5.99 -3.61
N LEU A 23 4.80 -6.04 -3.66
CA LEU A 23 4.06 -7.30 -3.55
C LEU A 23 4.31 -8.23 -4.74
N GLY A 24 4.35 -7.67 -5.96
CA GLY A 24 4.69 -8.44 -7.15
C GLY A 24 6.10 -9.02 -7.05
N TYR A 25 7.08 -8.18 -6.73
CA TYR A 25 8.47 -8.60 -6.55
C TYR A 25 8.64 -9.60 -5.40
N TRP A 26 7.96 -9.39 -4.27
CA TRP A 26 7.95 -10.32 -3.15
C TRP A 26 7.47 -11.70 -3.58
N GLY A 27 6.36 -11.79 -4.30
CA GLY A 27 5.85 -13.07 -4.82
C GLY A 27 6.87 -13.81 -5.69
N PHE A 28 7.72 -13.09 -6.44
CA PHE A 28 8.82 -13.68 -7.22
C PHE A 28 10.07 -14.06 -6.40
N THR A 29 10.20 -13.59 -5.17
CA THR A 29 11.37 -13.88 -4.31
C THR A 29 11.12 -14.97 -3.28
N VAL A 30 9.87 -15.40 -3.08
CA VAL A 30 9.53 -16.53 -2.22
C VAL A 30 10.22 -17.80 -2.74
N LYS A 31 10.99 -18.46 -1.87
CA LYS A 31 11.66 -19.74 -2.15
C LYS A 31 10.63 -20.88 -2.08
N THR A 32 9.87 -21.05 -3.15
CA THR A 32 8.89 -22.13 -3.34
C THR A 32 8.90 -22.59 -4.79
N ASP A 33 8.03 -23.54 -5.17
CA ASP A 33 7.92 -24.03 -6.54
C ASP A 33 7.72 -22.89 -7.54
N SER A 34 8.39 -22.99 -8.70
CA SER A 34 8.38 -21.96 -9.75
C SER A 34 6.97 -21.54 -10.17
N TRP A 35 6.02 -22.47 -10.20
CA TRP A 35 4.61 -22.20 -10.52
C TRP A 35 3.91 -21.37 -9.43
N ILE A 36 4.08 -21.76 -8.15
CA ILE A 36 3.50 -21.05 -7.00
C ILE A 36 4.06 -19.63 -6.92
N ARG A 37 5.35 -19.48 -7.22
CA ARG A 37 6.04 -18.20 -7.25
C ARG A 37 5.44 -17.22 -8.27
N ILE A 38 5.19 -17.68 -9.49
CA ILE A 38 4.53 -16.86 -10.54
C ILE A 38 3.11 -16.52 -10.12
N PHE A 39 2.37 -17.50 -9.59
CA PHE A 39 1.01 -17.30 -9.14
C PHE A 39 0.95 -16.22 -8.05
N LEU A 40 1.76 -16.34 -6.99
CA LEU A 40 1.86 -15.35 -5.91
C LEU A 40 2.27 -13.96 -6.41
N GLY A 41 3.25 -13.89 -7.31
CA GLY A 41 3.73 -12.62 -7.89
C GLY A 41 2.67 -11.87 -8.68
N ILE A 42 1.65 -12.56 -9.19
CA ILE A 42 0.53 -11.95 -9.92
C ILE A 42 -0.67 -11.76 -8.99
N THR A 43 -1.03 -12.77 -8.20
CA THR A 43 -2.22 -12.70 -7.35
C THR A 43 -2.08 -11.69 -6.22
N ALA A 44 -0.91 -11.54 -5.62
CA ALA A 44 -0.71 -10.56 -4.55
C ALA A 44 -0.98 -9.11 -5.01
N PRO A 45 -0.37 -8.60 -6.10
CA PRO A 45 -0.68 -7.27 -6.60
C PRO A 45 -2.12 -7.16 -7.13
N VAL A 46 -2.66 -8.18 -7.79
CA VAL A 46 -4.06 -8.17 -8.28
C VAL A 46 -5.06 -8.09 -7.14
N LEU A 47 -4.86 -8.89 -6.08
CA LEU A 47 -5.71 -8.84 -4.89
C LEU A 47 -5.61 -7.48 -4.20
N MET A 48 -4.40 -6.93 -4.05
CA MET A 48 -4.24 -5.59 -3.48
C MET A 48 -4.99 -4.54 -4.30
N MET A 49 -4.84 -4.54 -5.62
CA MET A 49 -5.54 -3.61 -6.52
C MET A 49 -7.06 -3.78 -6.42
N GLY A 50 -7.58 -5.00 -6.35
CA GLY A 50 -9.01 -5.28 -6.20
C GLY A 50 -9.56 -4.76 -4.86
N ILE A 51 -8.91 -5.10 -3.75
CA ILE A 51 -9.23 -4.63 -2.40
C ILE A 51 -9.22 -3.08 -2.37
N TRP A 52 -8.21 -2.47 -2.99
CA TRP A 52 -8.09 -1.02 -3.06
C TRP A 52 -9.19 -0.39 -3.90
N ALA A 53 -9.47 -0.93 -5.08
CA ALA A 53 -10.50 -0.44 -5.99
C ALA A 53 -11.90 -0.51 -5.37
N ILE A 54 -12.19 -1.54 -4.56
CA ILE A 54 -13.50 -1.74 -3.95
C ILE A 54 -13.66 -0.90 -2.68
N TRP A 55 -12.66 -0.82 -1.80
CA TRP A 55 -12.84 -0.19 -0.48
C TRP A 55 -12.09 1.13 -0.28
N CYS A 56 -10.98 1.35 -0.97
CA CYS A 56 -10.15 2.55 -0.80
C CYS A 56 -10.38 3.63 -1.87
N ALA A 57 -10.75 3.26 -3.10
CA ALA A 57 -10.81 4.19 -4.21
C ALA A 57 -11.87 5.29 -4.00
N PRO A 58 -11.58 6.56 -4.35
CA PRO A 58 -12.49 7.70 -4.17
C PRO A 58 -13.79 7.58 -4.95
N LYS A 59 -13.77 6.90 -6.10
CA LYS A 59 -14.97 6.66 -6.92
C LYS A 59 -15.66 5.32 -6.62
N SER A 60 -15.23 4.57 -5.60
CA SER A 60 -15.85 3.28 -5.30
C SER A 60 -17.23 3.42 -4.67
N ARG A 61 -18.15 2.56 -5.10
CA ARG A 61 -19.50 2.42 -4.53
C ARG A 61 -19.49 1.92 -3.08
N TYR A 62 -18.47 1.13 -2.69
CA TYR A 62 -18.31 0.56 -1.35
C TYR A 62 -17.19 1.22 -0.54
N ARG A 63 -16.82 2.46 -0.88
CA ARG A 63 -15.73 3.18 -0.21
C ARG A 63 -15.94 3.23 1.31
N LEU A 64 -14.97 2.71 2.05
CA LEU A 64 -14.89 2.87 3.50
C LEU A 64 -14.62 4.35 3.84
N LYS A 65 -15.17 4.83 4.95
CA LYS A 65 -15.03 6.23 5.41
C LYS A 65 -14.43 6.28 6.81
N GLY A 66 -13.72 7.38 7.10
CA GLY A 66 -13.16 7.63 8.44
C GLY A 66 -12.16 6.57 8.87
N LEU A 67 -12.31 6.11 10.13
CA LEU A 67 -11.39 5.19 10.78
C LEU A 67 -11.26 3.84 10.07
N ARG A 68 -12.34 3.32 9.46
CA ARG A 68 -12.32 2.03 8.75
C ARG A 68 -11.40 2.05 7.53
N LEU A 69 -11.41 3.16 6.78
CA LEU A 69 -10.52 3.35 5.64
C LEU A 69 -9.06 3.44 6.08
N PHE A 70 -8.81 4.16 7.18
CA PHE A 70 -7.49 4.29 7.76
C PHE A 70 -6.92 2.93 8.18
N LEU A 71 -7.71 2.12 8.90
CA LEU A 71 -7.30 0.79 9.35
C LEU A 71 -6.98 -0.14 8.18
N LEU A 72 -7.80 -0.15 7.13
CA LEU A 72 -7.56 -0.99 5.95
C LEU A 72 -6.26 -0.59 5.24
N LYS A 73 -6.04 0.72 5.03
CA LYS A 73 -4.80 1.22 4.42
C LYS A 73 -3.57 0.85 5.25
N ALA A 74 -3.63 1.09 6.56
CA ALA A 74 -2.55 0.74 7.48
C ALA A 74 -2.25 -0.76 7.42
N PHE A 75 -3.29 -1.60 7.44
CA PHE A 75 -3.14 -3.05 7.34
C PHE A 75 -2.43 -3.49 6.05
N ILE A 76 -2.87 -2.98 4.90
CA ILE A 76 -2.23 -3.29 3.60
C ILE A 76 -0.76 -2.85 3.60
N PHE A 77 -0.47 -1.64 4.08
CA PHE A 77 0.90 -1.14 4.11
C PHE A 77 1.81 -1.86 5.10
N ILE A 78 1.27 -2.34 6.23
CA ILE A 78 1.99 -3.21 7.16
C ILE A 78 2.36 -4.53 6.49
N LEU A 79 1.43 -5.14 5.73
CA LEU A 79 1.72 -6.37 4.98
C LEU A 79 2.85 -6.16 3.97
N VAL A 80 2.83 -5.04 3.24
CA VAL A 80 3.90 -4.66 2.29
C VAL A 80 5.24 -4.47 3.02
N ALA A 81 5.25 -3.81 4.17
CA ALA A 81 6.45 -3.64 4.98
C ALA A 81 7.01 -4.99 5.49
N CYS A 82 6.14 -5.88 5.96
CA CYS A 82 6.53 -7.25 6.33
C CYS A 82 7.14 -8.02 5.15
N CYS A 83 6.59 -7.86 3.94
CA CYS A 83 7.15 -8.44 2.72
C CYS A 83 8.57 -7.91 2.45
N LEU A 84 8.80 -6.60 2.60
CA LEU A 84 10.13 -5.99 2.44
C LEU A 84 11.16 -6.49 3.46
N VAL A 85 10.74 -6.63 4.72
CA VAL A 85 11.59 -7.19 5.77
C VAL A 85 11.95 -8.65 5.46
N ASN A 86 10.98 -9.45 4.99
CA ASN A 86 11.20 -10.83 4.58
C ASN A 86 12.19 -10.96 3.41
N MET A 87 12.24 -9.97 2.53
CA MET A 87 13.24 -9.88 1.45
C MET A 87 14.61 -9.38 1.92
N GLY A 88 14.80 -9.11 3.22
CA GLY A 88 16.03 -8.54 3.78
C GLY A 88 16.26 -7.07 3.42
N LYS A 89 15.26 -6.38 2.84
CA LYS A 89 15.35 -4.98 2.39
C LYS A 89 14.89 -4.02 3.49
N ILE A 90 15.53 -4.08 4.66
CA ILE A 90 15.14 -3.31 5.85
C ILE A 90 15.16 -1.80 5.60
N VAL A 91 16.16 -1.27 4.89
CA VAL A 91 16.26 0.16 4.59
C VAL A 91 15.06 0.64 3.74
N VAL A 92 14.66 -0.15 2.76
CA VAL A 92 13.50 0.15 1.90
C VAL A 92 12.20 0.03 2.69
N ALA A 93 12.08 -0.97 3.57
CA ALA A 93 10.94 -1.13 4.47
C ALA A 93 10.77 0.08 5.39
N ALA A 94 11.88 0.56 5.98
CA ALA A 94 11.90 1.71 6.86
C ALA A 94 11.49 2.99 6.11
N LEU A 95 12.05 3.22 4.91
CA LEU A 95 11.71 4.37 4.08
C LEU A 95 10.23 4.33 3.67
N PHE A 96 9.74 3.18 3.20
CA PHE A 96 8.34 3.00 2.82
C PHE A 96 7.39 3.28 4.01
N THR A 97 7.69 2.73 5.18
CA THR A 97 6.90 2.94 6.41
C THR A 97 6.91 4.41 6.81
N LEU A 98 8.05 5.10 6.75
CA LEU A 98 8.15 6.53 7.02
C LEU A 98 7.25 7.35 6.08
N LEU A 99 7.28 7.07 4.77
CA LEU A 99 6.43 7.77 3.80
C LEU A 99 4.94 7.54 4.07
N VAL A 100 4.56 6.30 4.43
CA VAL A 100 3.19 5.95 4.83
C VAL A 100 2.75 6.73 6.07
N VAL A 101 3.59 6.78 7.11
CA VAL A 101 3.28 7.53 8.34
C VAL A 101 3.12 9.02 8.06
N LEU A 102 3.98 9.61 7.24
CA LEU A 102 3.85 11.01 6.83
C LEU A 102 2.52 11.25 6.09
N ASN A 103 2.17 10.38 5.14
CA ASN A 103 0.94 10.49 4.37
C ASN A 103 -0.32 10.37 5.24
N LEU A 104 -0.31 9.43 6.18
CA LEU A 104 -1.39 9.20 7.13
C LEU A 104 -1.52 10.36 8.13
N SER A 105 -0.40 10.89 8.62
CA SER A 105 -0.39 12.03 9.54
C SER A 105 -0.98 13.28 8.91
N VAL A 106 -0.61 13.58 7.65
CA VAL A 106 -1.17 14.71 6.90
C VAL A 106 -2.67 14.48 6.59
N SER A 107 -3.07 13.25 6.27
CA SER A 107 -4.49 12.91 6.06
C SER A 107 -5.32 13.05 7.34
N ALA A 108 -4.76 12.64 8.49
CA ALA A 108 -5.42 12.73 9.79
C ALA A 108 -5.59 14.18 10.23
N TYR A 109 -4.55 15.01 10.09
CA TYR A 109 -4.59 16.43 10.45
C TYR A 109 -5.67 17.23 9.70
N LYS A 110 -5.93 16.90 8.43
CA LYS A 110 -6.91 17.62 7.60
C LYS A 110 -8.33 17.03 7.64
N HIS A 111 -8.65 16.06 8.51
CA HIS A 111 -9.97 15.41 8.57
C HIS A 111 -10.49 14.94 7.17
N THR A 112 -9.58 14.59 6.24
CA THR A 112 -9.93 14.35 4.83
C THR A 112 -10.24 12.88 4.52
N LEU A 113 -10.77 12.14 5.52
CA LEU A 113 -11.08 10.71 5.41
C LEU A 113 -12.49 10.44 4.89
#